data_AF-A0A1Y2GHK6-F1
#
_entry.id   AF-A0A1Y2GHK6-F1
#
_cell.length_a   1.000
_cell.length_b   1.000
_cell.length_c   1.000
_cell.angle_alpha   90.00
_cell.angle_beta   90.00
_cell.angle_gamma   90.00
#
_symmetry.space_group_name_H-M   'P 1'
#
loop_
_entity.id
_entity.type
_entity.pdbx_description
1 polymer ?
#
loop_
_entity_poly.entity_id
_entity_poly.type
_entity_poly.pdbx_seq_one_letter_code
_entity_poly.pdbx_strand_id
1 'polypeptide(L)'
;MTPQPEKRPKISYKSENPSFTSYEKTRLLEETDEKDLHYTFLYWDIASVGSTSRDILYYGKANFTLQSPSEDEWNSGKVYTAFSFLPMLKITAPNGKTLDLSESMVIDVFLAERFGLLGENKWESLTIQSFYSSIHYLRERTFSEVADVPKEHRKRTRDTFLSYTLKRFLEDHEFHLKENGNNGHYVGDKLSLADLHLANIIHFYTTLPWGQMAIDVFKNYEAVWKVKETVDKVEELKAWYSSDKFKHYEQGSIKWYERLVVPGEEKSKEE
;
A
#
# COMPACT_ATOMS: atom_id res chain seq x y z
N MET A 1 -0.60 18.10 12.78
CA MET A 1 0.44 18.11 11.74
C MET A 1 1.25 19.38 11.91
N THR A 2 2.57 19.29 11.98
CA THR A 2 3.45 20.45 11.91
C THR A 2 3.21 21.19 10.59
N PRO A 3 3.18 22.52 10.56
CA PRO A 3 3.05 23.28 9.31
C PRO A 3 4.13 22.85 8.32
N GLN A 4 3.74 22.62 7.07
CA GLN A 4 4.69 22.31 6.00
C GLN A 4 5.58 23.55 5.74
N PRO A 5 6.89 23.38 5.50
CA PRO A 5 7.77 24.51 5.19
C PRO A 5 7.32 25.23 3.91
N GLU A 6 7.36 26.57 3.90
CA GLU A 6 6.84 27.42 2.82
C GLU A 6 7.47 27.14 1.44
N LYS A 7 8.71 26.63 1.40
CA LYS A 7 9.45 26.30 0.17
C LYS A 7 10.08 24.91 0.26
N ARG A 8 9.32 23.88 -0.11
CA ARG A 8 9.84 22.52 -0.30
C ARG A 8 10.34 22.33 -1.73
N PRO A 9 11.53 21.74 -1.96
CA PRO A 9 11.97 21.39 -3.30
C PRO A 9 11.00 20.38 -3.93
N LYS A 10 10.63 20.65 -5.19
CA LYS A 10 9.71 19.81 -5.96
C LYS A 10 10.46 19.04 -7.04
N ILE A 11 10.07 17.79 -7.23
CA ILE A 11 10.46 17.04 -8.42
C ILE A 11 9.71 17.63 -9.61
N SER A 12 10.45 17.96 -10.67
CA SER A 12 9.89 18.43 -11.93
C SER A 12 9.59 17.25 -12.83
N TYR A 13 8.34 17.15 -13.31
CA TYR A 13 7.99 16.20 -14.37
C TYR A 13 8.42 16.65 -15.76
N LYS A 14 8.83 17.92 -15.90
CA LYS A 14 9.37 18.42 -17.16
C LYS A 14 10.72 17.76 -17.40
N SER A 15 10.89 17.11 -18.55
CA SER A 15 12.23 16.70 -18.97
C SER A 15 13.00 17.96 -19.39
N GLU A 16 13.90 18.42 -18.51
CA GLU A 16 14.81 19.52 -18.82
C GLU A 16 16.01 19.06 -19.65
N ASN A 17 16.21 17.75 -19.79
CA ASN A 17 17.25 17.15 -20.62
C ASN A 17 16.67 16.79 -22.00
N PRO A 18 17.04 17.50 -23.08
CA PRO A 18 16.57 17.21 -24.43
C PRO A 18 16.97 15.82 -24.94
N SER A 19 17.96 15.16 -24.31
CA SER A 19 18.42 13.79 -24.58
C SER A 19 17.84 12.72 -23.64
N PHE A 20 16.82 13.09 -22.86
CA PHE A 20 16.04 12.16 -22.05
C PHE A 20 14.55 12.50 -22.04
N THR A 21 13.99 12.54 -23.23
CA THR A 21 12.56 12.73 -23.54
C THR A 21 11.67 11.66 -22.91
N SER A 22 10.35 11.88 -22.89
CA SER A 22 9.38 10.86 -22.44
C SER A 22 9.51 9.55 -23.23
N TYR A 23 9.76 9.63 -24.54
CA TYR A 23 9.98 8.45 -25.38
C TYR A 23 11.22 7.67 -24.94
N GLU A 24 12.33 8.36 -24.65
CA GLU A 24 13.55 7.70 -24.16
C GLU A 24 13.39 7.13 -22.75
N LYS A 25 12.52 7.71 -21.91
CA LYS A 25 12.15 7.16 -20.60
C LYS A 25 11.39 5.85 -20.74
N THR A 26 10.37 5.81 -21.62
CA THR A 26 9.64 4.58 -21.95
C THR A 26 10.58 3.52 -22.51
N ARG A 27 11.39 3.88 -23.50
CA ARG A 27 12.35 2.96 -24.11
C ARG A 27 13.35 2.40 -23.09
N LEU A 28 13.87 3.24 -22.19
CA LEU A 28 14.76 2.79 -21.10
C LEU A 28 14.09 1.72 -20.23
N LEU A 29 12.82 1.92 -19.86
CA LEU A 29 12.07 0.97 -19.05
C LEU A 29 11.75 -0.33 -19.83
N GLU A 30 11.43 -0.24 -21.12
CA GLU A 30 11.12 -1.41 -21.96
C GLU A 30 12.36 -2.25 -22.29
N GLU A 31 13.52 -1.61 -22.50
CA GLU A 31 14.77 -2.27 -22.89
C GLU A 31 15.60 -2.76 -21.69
N THR A 32 15.30 -2.30 -20.46
CA THR A 32 16.03 -2.71 -19.25
C THR A 32 15.23 -3.72 -18.45
N ASP A 33 15.83 -4.88 -18.22
CA ASP A 33 15.30 -5.94 -17.35
C ASP A 33 15.17 -5.42 -15.90
N GLU A 34 14.10 -5.78 -15.20
CA GLU A 34 13.86 -5.34 -13.82
C GLU A 34 14.99 -5.68 -12.86
N LYS A 35 15.68 -6.80 -13.11
CA LYS A 35 16.81 -7.23 -12.27
C LYS A 35 18.00 -6.26 -12.35
N ASP A 36 18.11 -5.52 -13.45
CA ASP A 36 19.18 -4.57 -13.71
C ASP A 36 18.83 -3.14 -13.25
N LEU A 37 17.56 -2.90 -12.91
CA LEU A 37 17.10 -1.65 -12.31
C LEU A 37 17.30 -1.66 -10.80
N HIS A 38 17.67 -0.51 -10.23
CA HIS A 38 17.66 -0.30 -8.79
C HIS A 38 16.50 0.60 -8.36
N TYR A 39 15.69 0.12 -7.41
CA TYR A 39 14.54 0.85 -6.87
C TYR A 39 14.87 1.43 -5.50
N THR A 40 14.81 2.75 -5.34
CA THR A 40 14.83 3.39 -4.02
C THR A 40 13.41 3.80 -3.65
N PHE A 41 12.83 3.11 -2.68
CA PHE A 41 11.49 3.40 -2.18
C PHE A 41 11.57 4.21 -0.89
N LEU A 42 11.05 5.44 -0.94
CA LEU A 42 11.08 6.39 0.17
C LEU A 42 9.69 6.51 0.78
N TYR A 43 9.55 6.08 2.03
CA TYR A 43 8.33 6.20 2.81
C TYR A 43 8.63 6.23 4.31
N TRP A 44 7.65 6.63 5.11
CA TRP A 44 7.76 6.65 6.57
C TRP A 44 8.06 5.25 7.15
N ASP A 45 8.64 5.21 8.37
CA ASP A 45 8.87 4.00 9.17
C ASP A 45 7.57 3.43 9.77
N ILE A 46 6.54 3.31 8.93
CA ILE A 46 5.25 2.68 9.22
C ILE A 46 4.84 1.85 8.00
N ALA A 47 3.91 0.91 8.15
CA ALA A 47 3.34 0.13 7.06
C ALA A 47 2.53 1.04 6.10
N SER A 48 1.29 1.37 6.47
CA SER A 48 0.38 2.30 5.75
C SER A 48 0.40 2.11 4.22
N VAL A 49 0.26 3.17 3.42
CA VAL A 49 0.22 3.11 1.95
C VAL A 49 1.55 2.69 1.30
N GLY A 50 2.63 2.51 2.08
CA GLY A 50 3.90 2.02 1.56
C GLY A 50 4.01 0.50 1.53
N SER A 51 3.07 -0.21 2.16
CA SER A 51 3.19 -1.64 2.37
C SER A 51 3.03 -2.46 1.09
N THR A 52 2.10 -2.09 0.20
CA THR A 52 1.88 -2.81 -1.06
C THR A 52 3.11 -2.73 -1.97
N SER A 53 3.71 -1.55 -2.13
CA SER A 53 4.96 -1.41 -2.89
C SER A 53 6.09 -2.27 -2.32
N ARG A 54 6.23 -2.33 -0.98
CA ARG A 54 7.24 -3.17 -0.32
C ARG A 54 6.97 -4.65 -0.61
N ASP A 55 5.72 -5.11 -0.46
CA ASP A 55 5.34 -6.49 -0.73
C ASP A 55 5.69 -6.89 -2.17
N ILE A 56 5.40 -6.02 -3.15
CA ILE A 56 5.74 -6.26 -4.56
C ILE A 56 7.27 -6.33 -4.78
N LEU A 57 8.04 -5.43 -4.16
CA LEU A 57 9.51 -5.43 -4.28
C LEU A 57 10.15 -6.71 -3.71
N TYR A 58 9.64 -7.22 -2.58
CA TYR A 58 10.11 -8.48 -2.01
C TYR A 58 9.65 -9.69 -2.85
N TYR A 59 8.38 -9.71 -3.27
CA TYR A 59 7.85 -10.74 -4.17
C TYR A 59 8.66 -10.86 -5.46
N GLY A 60 8.93 -9.72 -6.10
CA GLY A 60 9.69 -9.63 -7.34
C GLY A 60 11.19 -9.87 -7.18
N LYS A 61 11.68 -10.09 -5.95
CA LYS A 61 13.12 -10.19 -5.63
C LYS A 61 13.93 -9.05 -6.24
N ALA A 62 13.36 -7.85 -6.21
CA ALA A 62 13.93 -6.68 -6.86
C ALA A 62 15.28 -6.28 -6.24
N ASN A 63 16.09 -5.54 -6.98
CA ASN A 63 17.24 -4.83 -6.43
C ASN A 63 16.76 -3.49 -5.86
N PHE A 64 16.63 -3.36 -4.54
CA PHE A 64 16.04 -2.16 -3.95
C PHE A 64 16.67 -1.70 -2.62
N THR A 65 16.43 -0.42 -2.32
CA THR A 65 16.69 0.20 -1.03
C THR A 65 15.38 0.78 -0.48
N LEU A 66 15.07 0.49 0.78
CA LEU A 66 13.99 1.19 1.50
C LEU A 66 14.60 2.31 2.33
N GLN A 67 14.08 3.53 2.17
CA GLN A 67 14.52 4.71 2.89
C GLN A 67 13.35 5.32 3.66
N SER A 68 13.67 5.89 4.82
CA SER A 68 12.73 6.62 5.65
C SER A 68 13.38 7.90 6.12
N PRO A 69 12.77 9.08 5.86
CA PRO A 69 13.37 10.33 6.26
C PRO A 69 13.18 10.55 7.76
N SER A 70 14.18 11.12 8.41
CA SER A 70 14.01 11.69 9.75
C SER A 70 13.05 12.88 9.73
N GLU A 71 12.46 13.20 10.88
CA GLU A 71 11.63 14.40 11.02
C GLU A 71 12.41 15.68 10.66
N ASP A 72 13.69 15.75 11.02
CA ASP A 72 14.55 16.89 10.69
C ASP A 72 14.79 17.02 9.17
N GLU A 73 15.05 15.92 8.46
CA GLU A 73 15.17 15.93 7.00
C GLU A 73 13.87 16.36 6.32
N TRP A 74 12.73 15.86 6.83
CA TRP A 74 11.42 16.24 6.32
C TRP A 74 11.11 17.71 6.56
N ASN A 75 11.30 18.20 7.78
CA ASN A 75 10.97 19.57 8.19
C ASN A 75 11.93 20.60 7.60
N SER A 76 13.20 20.24 7.39
CA SER A 76 14.18 21.11 6.73
C SER A 76 14.03 21.18 5.20
N GLY A 77 13.11 20.41 4.62
CA GLY A 77 12.87 20.39 3.17
C GLY A 77 13.97 19.70 2.37
N LYS A 78 14.81 18.86 2.99
CA LYS A 78 15.82 18.05 2.28
C LYS A 78 15.23 16.92 1.46
N VAL A 79 13.98 16.54 1.77
CA VAL A 79 13.24 15.48 1.07
C VAL A 79 12.52 16.05 -0.15
N TYR A 80 13.00 15.67 -1.33
CA TYR A 80 12.40 16.02 -2.62
C TYR A 80 11.14 15.18 -2.84
N THR A 81 10.04 15.83 -3.17
CA THR A 81 8.74 15.18 -3.44
C THR A 81 8.06 15.88 -4.61
N ALA A 82 7.16 15.20 -5.33
CA ALA A 82 6.35 15.86 -6.34
C ALA A 82 5.25 16.73 -5.72
N PHE A 83 4.53 16.18 -4.72
CA PHE A 83 3.30 16.76 -4.18
C PHE A 83 3.35 17.07 -2.68
N SER A 84 4.55 17.14 -2.07
CA SER A 84 4.72 17.32 -0.61
C SER A 84 4.23 16.15 0.25
N PHE A 85 4.08 14.98 -0.38
CA PHE A 85 3.69 13.73 0.26
C PHE A 85 4.65 12.60 -0.14
N LEU A 86 4.66 11.56 0.68
CA LEU A 86 5.26 10.26 0.41
C LEU A 86 4.12 9.25 0.21
N PRO A 87 4.33 8.16 -0.56
CA PRO A 87 5.61 7.62 -1.01
C PRO A 87 6.20 8.25 -2.28
N MET A 88 7.49 8.00 -2.48
CA MET A 88 8.23 8.25 -3.71
C MET A 88 8.99 6.98 -4.12
N LEU A 89 9.07 6.70 -5.41
CA LEU A 89 9.90 5.65 -5.98
C LEU A 89 10.90 6.28 -6.95
N LYS A 90 12.20 6.07 -6.71
CA LYS A 90 13.25 6.39 -7.67
C LYS A 90 13.75 5.11 -8.33
N ILE A 91 13.79 5.10 -9.65
CA ILE A 91 14.27 3.99 -10.47
C ILE A 91 15.60 4.44 -11.09
N THR A 92 16.67 3.66 -10.89
CA THR A 92 18.00 3.96 -11.41
C THR A 92 18.42 2.86 -12.37
N ALA A 93 18.72 3.23 -13.61
CA ALA A 93 19.20 2.31 -14.64
C ALA A 93 20.73 2.15 -14.59
N PRO A 94 21.30 1.08 -15.19
CA PRO A 94 22.76 0.84 -15.21
C PRO A 94 23.57 1.98 -15.85
N ASN A 95 22.96 2.71 -16.78
CA ASN A 95 23.57 3.88 -17.43
C ASN A 95 23.55 5.16 -16.55
N GLY A 96 23.09 5.06 -15.30
CA GLY A 96 23.00 6.16 -14.34
C GLY A 96 21.80 7.09 -14.51
N LYS A 97 20.94 6.88 -15.53
CA LYS A 97 19.70 7.67 -15.68
C LYS A 97 18.70 7.29 -14.59
N THR A 98 18.00 8.29 -14.06
CA THR A 98 17.00 8.13 -13.00
C THR A 98 15.61 8.58 -13.43
N LEU A 99 14.60 7.90 -12.90
CA LEU A 99 13.18 8.22 -13.05
C LEU A 99 12.55 8.31 -11.66
N ASP A 100 11.68 9.30 -11.44
CA ASP A 100 10.98 9.48 -10.18
C ASP A 100 9.46 9.31 -10.40
N LEU A 101 8.82 8.50 -9.57
CA LEU A 101 7.37 8.32 -9.49
C LEU A 101 6.88 8.71 -8.09
N SER A 102 5.69 9.31 -8.03
CA SER A 102 4.99 9.64 -6.79
C SER A 102 3.59 9.03 -6.81
N GLU A 103 2.89 9.09 -5.66
CA GLU A 103 1.57 8.51 -5.42
C GLU A 103 1.61 6.98 -5.28
N SER A 104 1.10 6.47 -4.15
CA SER A 104 1.15 5.04 -3.82
C SER A 104 0.49 4.18 -4.89
N MET A 105 -0.71 4.55 -5.35
CA MET A 105 -1.42 3.78 -6.37
C MET A 105 -0.68 3.71 -7.71
N VAL A 106 -0.01 4.80 -8.11
CA VAL A 106 0.76 4.82 -9.36
C VAL A 106 2.00 3.95 -9.24
N ILE A 107 2.69 4.03 -8.09
CA ILE A 107 3.87 3.20 -7.79
C ILE A 107 3.49 1.72 -7.73
N ASP A 108 2.38 1.37 -7.07
CA ASP A 108 1.91 -0.01 -6.93
C ASP A 108 1.54 -0.62 -8.29
N VAL A 109 0.82 0.12 -9.13
CA VAL A 109 0.47 -0.33 -10.50
C VAL A 109 1.73 -0.48 -11.36
N PHE A 110 2.65 0.49 -11.29
CA PHE A 110 3.92 0.39 -12.00
C PHE A 110 4.68 -0.88 -11.57
N LEU A 111 4.95 -1.06 -10.28
CA LEU A 111 5.67 -2.24 -9.79
C LEU A 111 4.93 -3.54 -10.13
N ALA A 112 3.60 -3.57 -10.02
CA ALA A 112 2.82 -4.73 -10.40
C ALA A 112 2.97 -5.10 -11.89
N GLU A 113 3.04 -4.12 -12.79
CA GLU A 113 3.33 -4.35 -14.21
C GLU A 113 4.70 -5.00 -14.39
N ARG A 114 5.72 -4.41 -13.75
CA ARG A 114 7.12 -4.87 -13.82
C ARG A 114 7.31 -6.30 -13.31
N PHE A 115 6.56 -6.69 -12.28
CA PHE A 115 6.69 -8.00 -11.62
C PHE A 115 5.55 -8.98 -11.94
N GLY A 116 4.80 -8.76 -13.04
CA GLY A 116 3.86 -9.75 -13.57
C GLY A 116 2.59 -9.95 -12.72
N LEU A 117 2.12 -8.90 -12.04
CA LEU A 117 0.96 -8.91 -11.13
C LEU A 117 -0.27 -8.18 -11.70
N LEU A 118 -0.25 -7.81 -12.98
CA LEU A 118 -1.37 -7.15 -13.69
C LEU A 118 -2.08 -8.05 -14.71
N GLY A 119 -2.00 -9.37 -14.53
CA GLY A 119 -2.64 -10.35 -15.41
C GLY A 119 -1.94 -10.49 -16.76
N GLU A 120 -2.55 -11.25 -17.67
CA GLU A 120 -1.92 -11.65 -18.94
C GLU A 120 -2.36 -10.80 -20.13
N ASN A 121 -3.43 -10.03 -19.96
CA ASN A 121 -4.02 -9.22 -21.02
C ASN A 121 -4.59 -7.91 -20.50
N LYS A 122 -4.93 -7.02 -21.44
CA LYS A 122 -5.40 -5.68 -21.11
C LYS A 122 -6.68 -5.68 -20.26
N TRP A 123 -7.58 -6.64 -20.48
CA TRP A 123 -8.85 -6.71 -19.75
C TRP A 123 -8.64 -7.17 -18.30
N GLU A 124 -7.80 -8.19 -18.09
CA GLU A 124 -7.40 -8.60 -16.74
C GLU A 124 -6.70 -7.48 -15.99
N SER A 125 -5.77 -6.77 -16.63
CA SER A 125 -5.09 -5.62 -16.04
C SER A 125 -6.06 -4.54 -15.55
N LEU A 126 -7.06 -4.19 -16.36
CA LEU A 126 -8.09 -3.21 -15.97
C LEU A 126 -8.99 -3.74 -14.85
N THR A 127 -9.31 -5.04 -14.87
CA THR A 127 -10.13 -5.68 -13.84
C THR A 127 -9.40 -5.73 -12.50
N ILE A 128 -8.13 -6.14 -12.49
CA ILE A 128 -7.24 -6.13 -11.32
C ILE A 128 -7.15 -4.71 -10.75
N GLN A 129 -6.92 -3.70 -11.60
CA GLN A 129 -6.87 -2.30 -11.15
C GLN A 129 -8.19 -1.79 -10.58
N SER A 130 -9.34 -2.30 -11.07
CA SER A 130 -10.66 -1.96 -10.54
C SER A 130 -10.84 -2.50 -9.11
N PHE A 131 -10.48 -3.77 -8.88
CA PHE A 131 -10.50 -4.34 -7.54
C PHE A 131 -9.50 -3.67 -6.61
N TYR A 132 -8.26 -3.45 -7.07
CA TYR A 132 -7.22 -2.72 -6.35
C TYR A 132 -7.73 -1.35 -5.88
N SER A 133 -8.33 -0.58 -6.78
CA SER A 133 -8.89 0.74 -6.46
C SER A 133 -10.00 0.63 -5.41
N SER A 134 -10.96 -0.29 -5.57
CA SER A 134 -12.03 -0.51 -4.59
C SER A 134 -11.49 -0.84 -3.19
N ILE A 135 -10.50 -1.74 -3.12
CA ILE A 135 -9.80 -2.12 -1.89
C ILE A 135 -9.10 -0.91 -1.26
N HIS A 136 -8.40 -0.10 -2.07
CA HIS A 136 -7.72 1.10 -1.62
C HIS A 136 -8.68 2.09 -0.97
N TYR A 137 -9.86 2.27 -1.55
CA TYR A 137 -10.89 3.17 -1.00
C TYR A 137 -11.46 2.69 0.34
N LEU A 138 -11.39 1.40 0.70
CA LEU A 138 -11.79 0.94 2.04
C LEU A 138 -10.90 1.55 3.13
N ARG A 139 -9.60 1.67 2.86
CA ARG A 139 -8.65 2.38 3.74
C ARG A 139 -9.06 3.84 3.88
N GLU A 140 -9.32 4.53 2.78
CA GLU A 140 -9.72 5.94 2.81
C GLU A 140 -11.02 6.15 3.59
N ARG A 141 -12.01 5.27 3.42
CA ARG A 141 -13.25 5.27 4.21
C ARG A 141 -12.99 5.04 5.69
N THR A 142 -12.01 4.22 6.05
CA THR A 142 -11.60 4.06 7.45
C THR A 142 -11.13 5.38 8.04
N PHE A 143 -10.36 6.17 7.29
CA PHE A 143 -9.91 7.47 7.77
C PHE A 143 -11.05 8.50 7.82
N SER A 144 -11.80 8.65 6.72
CA SER A 144 -12.84 9.68 6.62
C SER A 144 -14.07 9.41 7.50
N GLU A 145 -14.43 8.15 7.71
CA GLU A 145 -15.60 7.77 8.52
C GLU A 145 -15.27 7.54 10.00
N VAL A 146 -14.05 7.11 10.33
CA VAL A 146 -13.69 6.71 11.71
C VAL A 146 -12.56 7.53 12.31
N ALA A 147 -11.48 7.80 11.58
CA ALA A 147 -10.27 8.42 12.15
C ALA A 147 -10.38 9.95 12.31
N ASP A 148 -10.86 10.62 11.27
CA ASP A 148 -10.87 12.08 11.11
C ASP A 148 -12.18 12.73 11.58
N VAL A 149 -12.95 12.01 12.40
CA VAL A 149 -14.15 12.53 13.08
C VAL A 149 -13.83 13.02 14.50
N PRO A 150 -14.66 13.90 15.10
CA PRO A 150 -14.52 14.29 16.50
C PRO A 150 -14.44 13.07 17.43
N LYS A 151 -13.57 13.14 18.45
CA LYS A 151 -13.22 11.98 19.30
C LYS A 151 -14.45 11.32 19.93
N GLU A 152 -15.39 12.13 20.38
CA GLU A 152 -16.67 11.75 20.98
C GLU A 152 -17.60 10.97 20.03
N HIS A 153 -17.39 11.07 18.72
CA HIS A 153 -18.19 10.37 17.71
C HIS A 153 -17.56 9.06 17.24
N ARG A 154 -16.25 8.84 17.50
CA ARG A 154 -15.49 7.70 16.97
C ARG A 154 -16.12 6.35 17.27
N LYS A 155 -16.68 6.15 18.46
CA LYS A 155 -17.36 4.89 18.81
C LYS A 155 -18.52 4.61 17.85
N ARG A 156 -19.45 5.57 17.74
CA ARG A 156 -20.63 5.45 16.89
C ARG A 156 -20.26 5.30 15.43
N THR A 157 -19.30 6.07 14.94
CA THR A 157 -18.92 6.00 13.51
C THR A 157 -18.13 4.74 13.19
N ARG A 158 -17.27 4.25 14.09
CA ARG A 158 -16.66 2.91 13.98
C ARG A 158 -17.73 1.83 13.90
N ASP A 159 -18.70 1.83 14.81
CA ASP A 159 -19.72 0.80 14.85
C ASP A 159 -20.59 0.84 13.57
N THR A 160 -20.85 2.03 13.03
CA THR A 160 -21.51 2.22 11.72
C THR A 160 -20.63 1.71 10.57
N PHE A 161 -19.34 2.03 10.58
CA PHE A 161 -18.38 1.57 9.58
C PHE A 161 -18.32 0.03 9.55
N LEU A 162 -18.20 -0.62 10.71
CA LEU A 162 -18.14 -2.08 10.82
C LEU A 162 -19.45 -2.74 10.36
N SER A 163 -20.59 -2.23 10.81
CA SER A 163 -21.90 -2.83 10.55
C SER A 163 -22.44 -2.55 9.14
N TYR A 164 -21.96 -1.50 8.48
CA TYR A 164 -22.46 -1.06 7.18
C TYR A 164 -21.35 -0.98 6.12
N THR A 165 -20.39 -0.08 6.27
CA THR A 165 -19.39 0.22 5.22
C THR A 165 -18.50 -0.98 4.91
N LEU A 166 -17.90 -1.58 5.94
CA LEU A 166 -17.06 -2.77 5.82
C LEU A 166 -17.90 -3.97 5.38
N LYS A 167 -19.07 -4.16 5.97
CA LYS A 167 -19.98 -5.25 5.62
C LYS A 167 -20.35 -5.23 4.13
N ARG A 168 -20.76 -4.07 3.59
CA ARG A 168 -21.14 -3.92 2.18
C ARG A 168 -19.96 -4.13 1.24
N PHE A 169 -18.79 -3.58 1.59
CA PHE A 169 -17.56 -3.86 0.85
C PHE A 169 -17.29 -5.36 0.77
N LEU A 170 -17.41 -6.08 1.90
CA LEU A 170 -17.16 -7.51 1.95
C LEU A 170 -18.20 -8.32 1.17
N GLU A 171 -19.48 -7.94 1.21
CA GLU A 171 -20.54 -8.58 0.42
C GLU A 171 -20.26 -8.46 -1.10
N ASP A 172 -19.87 -7.27 -1.57
CA ASP A 172 -19.55 -7.03 -2.98
C ASP A 172 -18.29 -7.82 -3.41
N HIS A 173 -17.24 -7.80 -2.60
CA HIS A 173 -15.98 -8.50 -2.90
C HIS A 173 -16.11 -10.03 -2.81
N GLU A 174 -16.85 -10.54 -1.83
CA GLU A 174 -17.16 -11.97 -1.69
C GLU A 174 -17.95 -12.51 -2.89
N PHE A 175 -18.90 -11.73 -3.42
CA PHE A 175 -19.61 -12.07 -4.64
C PHE A 175 -18.65 -12.29 -5.82
N HIS A 176 -17.77 -11.32 -6.09
CA HIS A 176 -16.83 -11.42 -7.21
C HIS A 176 -15.83 -12.57 -7.06
N LEU A 177 -15.34 -12.82 -5.83
CA LEU A 177 -14.45 -13.95 -5.57
C LEU A 177 -15.14 -15.30 -5.76
N LYS A 178 -16.43 -15.39 -5.41
CA LYS A 178 -17.25 -16.59 -5.67
C LYS A 178 -17.50 -16.80 -7.16
N GLU A 179 -17.79 -15.73 -7.91
CA GLU A 179 -17.93 -15.81 -9.37
C GLU A 179 -16.62 -16.25 -10.05
N ASN A 180 -15.46 -15.88 -9.49
CA ASN A 180 -14.15 -16.40 -9.92
C ASN A 180 -13.83 -17.80 -9.34
N GLY A 181 -14.83 -18.53 -8.85
CA GLY A 181 -14.71 -19.91 -8.40
C GLY A 181 -14.15 -20.10 -6.99
N ASN A 182 -14.05 -19.04 -6.18
CA ASN A 182 -13.49 -19.06 -4.83
C ASN A 182 -12.10 -19.75 -4.80
N ASN A 183 -11.24 -19.46 -5.78
CA ASN A 183 -9.94 -20.10 -5.94
C ASN A 183 -8.82 -19.40 -5.15
N GLY A 184 -9.12 -18.29 -4.47
CA GLY A 184 -8.15 -17.49 -3.73
C GLY A 184 -7.53 -16.33 -4.54
N HIS A 185 -8.09 -16.02 -5.70
CA HIS A 185 -7.66 -14.91 -6.57
C HIS A 185 -8.86 -14.08 -7.04
N TYR A 186 -8.69 -12.77 -7.18
CA TYR A 186 -9.72 -11.88 -7.75
C TYR A 186 -9.93 -12.10 -9.25
N VAL A 187 -8.85 -12.38 -9.99
CA VAL A 187 -8.88 -12.50 -11.45
C VAL A 187 -8.05 -13.70 -11.87
N GLY A 188 -8.65 -14.60 -12.66
CA GLY A 188 -7.97 -15.81 -13.12
C GLY A 188 -7.60 -16.71 -11.95
N ASP A 189 -6.43 -17.34 -12.00
CA ASP A 189 -5.91 -18.29 -11.01
C ASP A 189 -4.48 -17.97 -10.56
N LYS A 190 -4.03 -16.74 -10.79
CA LYS A 190 -2.67 -16.27 -10.47
C LYS A 190 -2.69 -15.11 -9.50
N LEU A 191 -1.62 -15.00 -8.71
CA LEU A 191 -1.41 -13.88 -7.80
C LEU A 191 -1.42 -12.55 -8.57
N SER A 192 -2.18 -11.58 -8.08
CA SER A 192 -2.32 -10.26 -8.68
C SER A 192 -2.12 -9.13 -7.68
N LEU A 193 -2.01 -7.90 -8.18
CA LEU A 193 -1.97 -6.68 -7.37
C LEU A 193 -3.20 -6.56 -6.45
N ALA A 194 -4.39 -6.97 -6.92
CA ALA A 194 -5.61 -6.91 -6.12
C ALA A 194 -5.55 -7.87 -4.92
N ASP A 195 -5.02 -9.08 -5.13
CA ASP A 195 -4.87 -10.07 -4.07
C ASP A 195 -3.91 -9.57 -2.99
N LEU A 196 -2.73 -9.09 -3.41
CA LEU A 196 -1.72 -8.52 -2.53
C LEU A 196 -2.26 -7.34 -1.73
N HIS A 197 -2.96 -6.42 -2.40
CA HIS A 197 -3.50 -5.24 -1.74
C HIS A 197 -4.61 -5.60 -0.75
N LEU A 198 -5.46 -6.61 -1.04
CA LEU A 198 -6.46 -7.08 -0.07
C LEU A 198 -5.78 -7.64 1.19
N ALA A 199 -4.81 -8.53 1.03
CA ALA A 199 -4.08 -9.09 2.18
C ALA A 199 -3.42 -7.98 3.01
N ASN A 200 -2.88 -6.97 2.31
CA ASN A 200 -2.29 -5.80 2.93
C ASN A 200 -3.31 -4.94 3.71
N ILE A 201 -4.50 -4.70 3.16
CA ILE A 201 -5.57 -3.98 3.85
C ILE A 201 -6.05 -4.74 5.08
N ILE A 202 -6.15 -6.08 5.01
CA ILE A 202 -6.50 -6.87 6.19
C ILE A 202 -5.40 -6.74 7.26
N HIS A 203 -4.13 -6.79 6.87
CA HIS A 203 -3.02 -6.53 7.79
C HIS A 203 -3.04 -5.09 8.35
N PHE A 204 -3.38 -4.08 7.56
CA PHE A 204 -3.53 -2.70 8.05
C PHE A 204 -4.49 -2.64 9.25
N TYR A 205 -5.62 -3.38 9.22
CA TYR A 205 -6.53 -3.43 10.36
C TYR A 205 -5.87 -4.01 11.62
N THR A 206 -4.91 -4.95 11.53
CA THR A 206 -4.24 -5.47 12.74
C THR A 206 -3.41 -4.41 13.46
N THR A 207 -3.09 -3.29 12.78
CA THR A 207 -2.35 -2.16 13.36
C THR A 207 -3.25 -1.10 14.00
N LEU A 208 -4.57 -1.21 13.86
CA LEU A 208 -5.53 -0.25 14.43
C LEU A 208 -5.96 -0.67 15.84
N PRO A 209 -6.21 0.28 16.77
CA PRO A 209 -6.62 -0.05 18.14
C PRO A 209 -7.92 -0.89 18.25
N TRP A 210 -8.86 -0.65 17.34
CA TRP A 210 -10.13 -1.39 17.23
C TRP A 210 -10.09 -2.46 16.12
N GLY A 211 -8.91 -2.71 15.57
CA GLY A 211 -8.66 -3.56 14.42
C GLY A 211 -9.23 -4.97 14.53
N GLN A 212 -9.14 -5.56 15.73
CA GLN A 212 -9.64 -6.92 15.96
C GLN A 212 -11.13 -7.06 15.59
N MET A 213 -11.95 -6.03 15.85
CA MET A 213 -13.36 -6.05 15.47
C MET A 213 -13.52 -6.14 13.95
N ALA A 214 -12.71 -5.42 13.17
CA ALA A 214 -12.73 -5.52 11.72
C ALA A 214 -12.25 -6.90 11.24
N ILE A 215 -11.18 -7.43 11.83
CA ILE A 215 -10.66 -8.78 11.51
C ILE A 215 -11.74 -9.85 11.75
N ASP A 216 -12.51 -9.75 12.83
CA ASP A 216 -13.59 -10.68 13.12
C ASP A 216 -14.70 -10.59 12.06
N VAL A 217 -14.98 -9.40 11.52
CA VAL A 217 -15.89 -9.23 10.39
C VAL A 217 -15.31 -9.85 9.12
N PHE A 218 -14.05 -9.60 8.77
CA PHE A 218 -13.38 -10.20 7.60
C PHE A 218 -13.46 -11.73 7.60
N LYS A 219 -13.26 -12.37 8.75
CA LYS A 219 -13.29 -13.84 8.88
C LYS A 219 -14.65 -14.48 8.59
N ASN A 220 -15.73 -13.70 8.58
CA ASN A 220 -17.06 -14.20 8.20
C ASN A 220 -17.24 -14.35 6.68
N TYR A 221 -16.29 -13.87 5.88
CA TYR A 221 -16.32 -13.89 4.42
C TYR A 221 -15.23 -14.84 3.91
N GLU A 222 -15.64 -16.09 3.66
CA GLU A 222 -14.72 -17.19 3.38
C GLU A 222 -13.85 -16.93 2.15
N ALA A 223 -14.43 -16.43 1.06
CA ALA A 223 -13.68 -16.22 -0.18
C ALA A 223 -12.69 -15.06 -0.04
N VAL A 224 -13.09 -13.97 0.62
CA VAL A 224 -12.19 -12.85 0.96
C VAL A 224 -11.04 -13.33 1.85
N TRP A 225 -11.35 -14.10 2.90
CA TRP A 225 -10.32 -14.60 3.81
C TRP A 225 -9.35 -15.57 3.12
N LYS A 226 -9.88 -16.41 2.21
CA LYS A 226 -9.07 -17.33 1.40
C LYS A 226 -8.02 -16.60 0.55
N VAL A 227 -8.34 -15.44 -0.03
CA VAL A 227 -7.33 -14.63 -0.76
C VAL A 227 -6.16 -14.28 0.14
N LYS A 228 -6.43 -13.81 1.37
CA LYS A 228 -5.38 -13.51 2.34
C LYS A 228 -4.52 -14.75 2.63
N GLU A 229 -5.16 -15.89 2.90
CA GLU A 229 -4.43 -17.12 3.19
C GLU A 229 -3.59 -17.62 2.00
N THR A 230 -4.05 -17.39 0.77
CA THR A 230 -3.29 -17.68 -0.44
C THR A 230 -2.06 -16.79 -0.53
N VAL A 231 -2.21 -15.48 -0.30
CA VAL A 231 -1.08 -14.52 -0.30
C VAL A 231 -0.07 -14.84 0.80
N ASP A 232 -0.52 -15.15 2.02
CA ASP A 232 0.34 -15.50 3.16
C ASP A 232 1.21 -16.75 2.93
N LYS A 233 0.83 -17.60 1.95
CA LYS A 233 1.56 -18.82 1.59
C LYS A 233 2.61 -18.61 0.49
N VAL A 234 2.62 -17.46 -0.18
CA VAL A 234 3.65 -17.11 -1.17
C VAL A 234 5.00 -17.04 -0.45
N GLU A 235 5.99 -17.80 -0.93
CA GLU A 235 7.25 -18.02 -0.21
C GLU A 235 7.99 -16.71 0.09
N GLU A 236 8.11 -15.84 -0.91
CA GLU A 236 8.77 -14.55 -0.81
C GLU A 236 8.09 -13.64 0.21
N LEU A 237 6.75 -13.61 0.21
CA LEU A 237 5.97 -12.77 1.11
C LEU A 237 5.98 -13.32 2.54
N LYS A 238 5.89 -14.64 2.69
CA LYS A 238 6.02 -15.30 4.00
C LYS A 238 7.38 -14.98 4.64
N ALA A 239 8.46 -15.04 3.85
CA ALA A 239 9.80 -14.66 4.31
C ALA A 239 9.85 -13.17 4.71
N TRP A 240 9.28 -12.29 3.87
CA TRP A 240 9.19 -10.86 4.15
C TRP A 240 8.40 -10.55 5.43
N TYR A 241 7.19 -11.09 5.59
CA TYR A 241 6.32 -10.88 6.74
C TYR A 241 6.93 -11.39 8.06
N SER A 242 7.83 -12.37 7.98
CA SER A 242 8.54 -12.90 9.15
C SER A 242 9.76 -12.06 9.57
N SER A 243 10.20 -11.13 8.72
CA SER A 243 11.43 -10.35 8.92
C SER A 243 11.30 -9.30 10.02
N ASP A 244 12.42 -8.94 10.65
CA ASP A 244 12.46 -7.88 11.66
C ASP A 244 12.10 -6.51 11.07
N LYS A 245 12.39 -6.29 9.78
CA LYS A 245 12.07 -5.06 9.09
C LYS A 245 10.58 -4.91 8.84
N PHE A 246 9.86 -5.99 8.53
CA PHE A 246 8.40 -5.96 8.47
C PHE A 246 7.78 -5.63 9.83
N LYS A 247 8.22 -6.33 10.89
CA LYS A 247 7.78 -6.08 12.28
C LYS A 247 8.07 -4.65 12.72
N HIS A 248 9.20 -4.08 12.31
CA HIS A 248 9.53 -2.68 12.59
C HIS A 248 8.46 -1.72 12.03
N TYR A 249 8.05 -1.90 10.76
CA TYR A 249 7.00 -1.10 10.15
C TYR A 249 5.62 -1.33 10.79
N GLU A 250 5.31 -2.57 11.19
CA GLU A 250 4.09 -2.90 11.93
C GLU A 250 4.02 -2.15 13.26
N GLN A 251 5.10 -2.21 14.07
CA GLN A 251 5.19 -1.51 15.35
C GLN A 251 5.13 0.01 15.18
N GLY A 252 5.77 0.55 14.15
CA GLY A 252 5.65 1.96 13.78
C GLY A 252 4.19 2.35 13.49
N SER A 253 3.47 1.51 12.74
CA SER A 253 2.04 1.71 12.46
C SER A 253 1.18 1.64 13.71
N ILE A 254 1.37 0.64 14.58
CA ILE A 254 0.64 0.52 15.85
C ILE A 254 0.80 1.80 16.67
N LYS A 255 2.05 2.24 16.89
CA LYS A 255 2.35 3.47 17.64
C LYS A 255 1.72 4.70 17.00
N TRP A 256 1.79 4.82 15.68
CA TRP A 256 1.19 5.94 14.95
C TRP A 256 -0.33 6.01 15.08
N TYR A 257 -0.99 4.85 15.11
CA TYR A 257 -2.45 4.74 15.17
C TYR A 257 -3.02 4.70 16.59
N GLU A 258 -2.20 4.73 17.66
CA GLU A 258 -2.67 4.92 19.05
C GLU A 258 -3.55 6.16 19.20
N ARG A 259 -3.32 7.20 18.39
CA ARG A 259 -4.15 8.42 18.37
C ARG A 259 -5.60 8.17 17.94
N LEU A 260 -5.89 7.01 17.35
CA LEU A 260 -7.22 6.60 16.87
C LEU A 260 -8.01 5.77 17.89
N VAL A 261 -7.48 5.59 19.10
CA VAL A 261 -8.22 4.96 20.21
C VAL A 261 -9.55 5.68 20.43
N VAL A 262 -10.60 4.87 20.64
CA VAL A 262 -11.93 5.35 21.00
C VAL A 262 -11.93 5.74 22.49
N PRO A 263 -12.43 6.93 22.86
CA PRO A 263 -12.47 7.35 24.26
C PRO A 263 -13.20 6.33 25.14
N GLY A 264 -12.59 5.93 26.27
CA GLY A 264 -13.13 4.94 27.19
C GLY A 264 -12.82 3.48 26.82
N GLU A 265 -12.09 3.25 25.72
CA GLU A 265 -11.55 1.94 25.33
C GLU A 265 -10.01 1.94 25.34
N GLU A 266 -9.39 2.87 26.09
CA GLU A 266 -7.95 2.83 26.34
C GLU A 266 -7.61 1.52 27.07
N LYS A 267 -6.67 0.73 26.54
CA LYS A 267 -6.09 -0.38 27.31
C LYS A 267 -5.51 0.21 28.59
N SER A 268 -5.91 -0.29 29.75
CA SER A 268 -5.20 0.00 31.00
C SER A 268 -3.73 -0.29 30.75
N LYS A 269 -2.86 0.70 30.92
CA LYS A 269 -1.43 0.46 30.96
C LYS A 269 -1.22 -0.47 32.15
N GLU A 270 -1.07 -1.77 31.90
CA GLU A 270 -0.58 -2.70 32.90
C GLU A 270 0.79 -2.18 33.35
N GLU A 271 0.92 -2.03 34.67
CA GLU A 271 2.12 -1.58 35.40
C GLU A 271 3.31 -2.52 35.19
#